data_AF-A0A522KGN0-F1
#
_entry.id   AF-A0A522KGN0-F1
#
_cell.length_a   1.000
_cell.length_b   1.000
_cell.length_c   1.000
_cell.angle_alpha   90.00
_cell.angle_beta   90.00
_cell.angle_gamma   90.00
#
_symmetry.space_group_name_H-M   'P 1'
#
loop_
_entity.id
_entity.type
_entity.pdbx_description
1 polymer ?
#
loop_
_entity_poly.entity_id
_entity_poly.type
_entity_poly.pdbx_seq_one_letter_code
_entity_poly.pdbx_strand_id
1 'polypeptide(L)'
;MTDLFATPLSRRLRLAPQTLMPGESISSLVDRQAQLWGIRRKDLVYQMAPIVDGMLAMRDLDACRKGDFLDICAQKTGIEWAELEKHRAARTEPLVRVKERNAYCPICFHEDASAGYTPYFRLDWARIFLTHCRIHGCPLFRWSQISADGTRRLPHKWFMGAGPEMPVLPQFQQDFHLARGYAYGIRPKKLEVRSAWDTVRRFEAWLYDLGAGEPNYRETDGRGHSLEWEVMHRAAELTRDVIKSEYPWEEAVGEMSSEGQRLMSFAFATARPVAERPTWRNMRGAIRSIAARRAMMYRLSMLMTWRHE
;
A
#
# COMPACT_ATOMS: atom_id res chain seq x y z
N MET A 1 21.49 22.90 -39.74
CA MET A 1 20.08 22.92 -39.26
C MET A 1 19.97 22.00 -38.05
N THR A 2 20.59 22.38 -36.93
CA THR A 2 20.83 21.44 -35.81
C THR A 2 20.71 22.09 -34.44
N ASP A 3 19.96 23.19 -34.32
CA ASP A 3 19.86 23.94 -33.06
C ASP A 3 18.47 24.55 -32.79
N LEU A 4 17.41 23.85 -33.22
CA LEU A 4 16.01 24.26 -32.96
C LEU A 4 15.39 23.62 -31.71
N PHE A 5 16.19 22.91 -30.90
CA PHE A 5 15.74 22.31 -29.62
C PHE A 5 16.55 22.77 -28.42
N ALA A 6 17.27 23.89 -28.51
CA ALA A 6 17.69 24.63 -27.32
C ALA A 6 16.44 25.21 -26.65
N THR A 7 15.74 24.37 -25.89
CA THR A 7 14.61 24.77 -25.08
C THR A 7 15.11 25.88 -24.17
N PRO A 8 14.49 27.07 -24.19
CA PRO A 8 14.98 28.23 -23.48
C PRO A 8 15.15 27.84 -22.02
N LEU A 9 16.41 27.94 -21.55
CA LEU A 9 16.86 27.79 -20.18
C LEU A 9 15.82 27.16 -19.29
N SER A 10 15.89 25.82 -19.14
CA SER A 10 15.23 25.10 -18.08
C SER A 10 15.31 25.96 -16.82
N ARG A 11 14.22 26.64 -16.46
CA ARG A 11 14.06 27.18 -15.12
C ARG A 11 14.09 25.91 -14.29
N ARG A 12 15.28 25.57 -13.79
CA ARG A 12 15.53 24.33 -13.05
C ARG A 12 14.53 24.38 -11.91
N LEU A 13 13.45 23.61 -12.06
CA LEU A 13 12.38 23.59 -11.09
C LEU A 13 13.03 23.15 -9.77
N ARG A 14 13.17 24.10 -8.85
CA ARG A 14 13.61 23.81 -7.49
C ARG A 14 12.38 23.22 -6.85
N LEU A 15 12.43 21.95 -6.44
CA LEU A 15 11.32 21.39 -5.70
C LEU A 15 11.16 22.18 -4.42
N ALA A 16 9.92 22.34 -3.96
CA ALA A 16 9.73 22.99 -2.68
C ALA A 16 10.45 22.15 -1.63
N PRO A 17 11.18 22.76 -0.67
CA PRO A 17 11.81 22.04 0.42
C PRO A 17 10.69 21.50 1.31
N GLN A 18 10.11 20.37 0.91
CA GLN A 18 9.25 19.57 1.73
C GLN A 18 10.10 18.48 2.32
N THR A 19 10.05 18.36 3.65
CA THR A 19 10.69 17.27 4.36
C THR A 19 10.06 15.95 3.90
N LEU A 20 10.91 14.97 3.60
CA LEU A 20 10.49 13.60 3.42
C LEU A 20 9.89 13.10 4.74
N MET A 21 8.64 12.66 4.72
CA MET A 21 7.96 12.29 5.95
C MET A 21 8.26 10.83 6.34
N PRO A 22 8.33 10.46 7.63
CA PRO A 22 8.67 9.11 8.05
C PRO A 22 7.81 8.02 7.38
N GLY A 23 8.47 7.06 6.75
CA GLY A 23 7.82 5.97 6.00
C GLY A 23 7.10 6.39 4.71
N GLU A 24 7.21 7.65 4.25
CA GLU A 24 6.64 8.11 2.98
C GLU A 24 7.20 7.33 1.79
N SER A 25 6.36 6.98 0.83
CA SER A 25 6.84 6.37 -0.41
C SER A 25 7.43 7.43 -1.35
N ILE A 26 8.47 7.11 -2.12
CA ILE A 26 9.05 8.04 -3.12
C ILE A 26 7.98 8.55 -4.10
N SER A 27 7.07 7.68 -4.52
CA SER A 27 5.93 8.07 -5.36
C SER A 27 5.00 9.09 -4.69
N SER A 28 4.86 9.07 -3.36
CA SER A 28 4.05 10.03 -2.59
C SER A 28 4.73 11.40 -2.57
N LEU A 29 6.03 11.43 -2.32
CA LEU A 29 6.84 12.65 -2.36
C LEU A 29 6.69 13.34 -3.73
N VAL A 30 6.85 12.57 -4.82
CA VAL A 30 6.73 13.11 -6.19
C VAL A 30 5.29 13.55 -6.48
N ASP A 31 4.26 12.84 -5.98
CA ASP A 31 2.86 13.24 -6.13
C ASP A 31 2.54 14.58 -5.47
N ARG A 32 3.06 14.78 -4.25
CA ARG A 32 2.90 16.03 -3.51
C ARG A 32 3.59 17.18 -4.20
N GLN A 33 4.83 16.99 -4.65
CA GLN A 33 5.57 18.00 -5.39
C GLN A 33 4.84 18.36 -6.70
N ALA A 34 4.43 17.36 -7.49
CA ALA A 34 3.71 17.62 -8.74
C ALA A 34 2.44 18.46 -8.52
N GLN A 35 1.68 18.16 -7.47
CA GLN A 35 0.48 18.92 -7.11
C GLN A 35 0.77 20.32 -6.61
N LEU A 36 1.81 20.50 -5.79
CA LEU A 36 2.21 21.82 -5.31
C LEU A 36 2.58 22.75 -6.46
N TRP A 37 3.22 22.21 -7.50
CA TRP A 37 3.60 22.95 -8.71
C TRP A 37 2.48 23.01 -9.76
N GLY A 38 1.33 22.36 -9.53
CA GLY A 38 0.23 22.32 -10.49
C GLY A 38 0.55 21.60 -11.80
N ILE A 39 1.49 20.65 -11.79
CA ILE A 39 1.94 19.88 -12.96
C ILE A 39 1.62 18.40 -12.82
N ARG A 40 1.67 17.65 -13.94
CA ARG A 40 1.48 16.18 -13.88
C ARG A 40 2.74 15.50 -13.36
N ARG A 41 2.61 14.37 -12.67
CA ARG A 41 3.73 13.56 -12.16
C ARG A 41 4.77 13.29 -13.25
N LYS A 42 4.33 12.84 -14.43
CA LYS A 42 5.24 12.57 -15.56
C LYS A 42 6.02 13.79 -16.01
N ASP A 43 5.40 14.97 -16.00
CA ASP A 43 6.04 16.21 -16.45
C ASP A 43 7.07 16.65 -15.41
N LEU A 44 6.78 16.46 -14.12
CA LEU A 44 7.75 16.68 -13.05
C LEU A 44 8.96 15.74 -13.20
N VAL A 45 8.73 14.44 -13.37
CA VAL A 45 9.82 13.45 -13.50
C VAL A 45 10.71 13.74 -14.71
N TYR A 46 10.14 14.14 -15.85
CA TYR A 46 10.92 14.55 -17.03
C TYR A 46 11.66 15.89 -16.86
N GLN A 47 11.22 16.76 -15.96
CA GLN A 47 11.97 17.97 -15.61
C GLN A 47 13.08 17.72 -14.59
N MET A 48 12.94 16.66 -13.78
CA MET A 48 13.97 16.26 -12.81
C MET A 48 15.12 15.57 -13.51
N ALA A 49 14.84 14.55 -14.33
CA ALA A 49 15.85 13.65 -14.90
C ALA A 49 15.87 13.65 -16.44
N PRO A 50 17.01 13.26 -17.07
CA PRO A 50 17.04 12.98 -18.50
C PRO A 50 15.91 12.04 -18.92
N ILE A 51 15.36 12.23 -20.13
CA ILE A 51 14.13 11.55 -20.58
C ILE A 51 14.19 10.03 -20.37
N VAL A 52 15.32 9.39 -20.69
CA VAL A 52 15.49 7.94 -20.56
C VAL A 52 15.36 7.48 -19.10
N ASP A 53 16.03 8.18 -18.18
CA ASP A 53 15.99 7.84 -16.77
C ASP A 53 14.64 8.19 -16.14
N GLY A 54 14.04 9.31 -16.57
CA GLY A 54 12.68 9.66 -16.20
C GLY A 54 11.66 8.60 -16.65
N MET A 55 11.76 8.10 -17.88
CA MET A 55 10.89 7.03 -18.40
C MET A 55 11.05 5.72 -17.62
N LEU A 56 12.28 5.38 -17.24
CA LEU A 56 12.55 4.18 -16.46
C LEU A 56 12.05 4.32 -15.01
N ALA A 57 12.26 5.48 -14.39
CA ALA A 57 11.75 5.80 -13.06
C ALA A 57 10.22 5.80 -13.01
N MET A 58 9.55 6.28 -14.06
CA MET A 58 8.09 6.27 -14.17
C MET A 58 7.46 4.87 -14.18
N ARG A 59 8.24 3.81 -14.41
CA ARG A 59 7.73 2.43 -14.30
C ARG A 59 7.34 2.12 -12.86
N ASP A 60 8.20 2.52 -11.92
CA ASP A 60 8.01 2.31 -10.48
C ASP A 60 8.98 3.19 -9.69
N LEU A 61 8.48 4.32 -9.17
CA LEU A 61 9.29 5.26 -8.38
C LEU A 61 9.74 4.65 -7.03
N ASP A 62 8.90 3.81 -6.42
CA ASP A 62 9.19 3.23 -5.10
C ASP A 62 10.18 2.05 -5.20
N ALA A 63 10.27 1.42 -6.37
CA ALA A 63 11.22 0.35 -6.66
C ALA A 63 12.37 0.80 -7.59
N CYS A 64 12.54 2.11 -7.79
CA CYS A 64 13.56 2.65 -8.69
C CYS A 64 14.97 2.39 -8.11
N ARG A 65 15.84 1.76 -8.91
CA ARG A 65 17.19 1.36 -8.49
C ARG A 65 18.32 2.09 -9.18
N LYS A 66 18.04 2.73 -10.30
CA LYS A 66 19.06 3.50 -11.01
C LYS A 66 19.47 4.65 -10.10
N GLY A 67 20.74 4.67 -9.69
CA GLY A 67 21.33 5.72 -8.86
C GLY A 67 20.99 7.09 -9.42
N ASP A 68 21.09 7.24 -10.74
CA ASP A 68 20.87 8.48 -11.46
C ASP A 68 19.54 9.19 -11.10
N PHE A 69 18.42 8.48 -10.96
CA PHE A 69 17.15 9.15 -10.61
C PHE A 69 17.08 9.57 -9.15
N LEU A 70 17.58 8.75 -8.22
CA LEU A 70 17.58 9.09 -6.80
C LEU A 70 18.62 10.18 -6.49
N ASP A 71 19.76 10.17 -7.16
CA ASP A 71 20.78 11.21 -7.07
C ASP A 71 20.21 12.54 -7.56
N ILE A 72 19.50 12.52 -8.68
CA ILE A 72 18.79 13.69 -9.20
C ILE A 72 17.69 14.14 -8.23
N CYS A 73 16.91 13.21 -7.67
CA CYS A 73 15.93 13.54 -6.63
C CYS A 73 16.59 14.24 -5.45
N ALA A 74 17.68 13.69 -4.92
CA ALA A 74 18.45 14.25 -3.82
C ALA A 74 18.90 15.68 -4.14
N GLN A 75 19.55 15.88 -5.30
CA GLN A 75 20.01 17.18 -5.75
C GLN A 75 18.88 18.21 -5.93
N LYS A 76 17.70 17.80 -6.39
CA LYS A 76 16.57 18.70 -6.68
C LYS A 76 15.73 19.03 -5.45
N THR A 77 15.66 18.11 -4.50
CA THR A 77 14.89 18.27 -3.25
C THR A 77 15.73 18.80 -2.11
N GLY A 78 17.05 18.64 -2.16
CA GLY A 78 17.94 18.87 -1.02
C GLY A 78 17.85 17.77 0.05
N ILE A 79 17.17 16.65 -0.22
CA ILE A 79 17.11 15.50 0.69
C ILE A 79 18.38 14.67 0.50
N GLU A 80 18.99 14.26 1.60
CA GLU A 80 20.16 13.36 1.56
C GLU A 80 19.83 12.04 0.87
N TRP A 81 20.78 11.56 0.06
CA TRP A 81 20.59 10.31 -0.70
C TRP A 81 20.31 9.12 0.21
N ALA A 82 21.06 9.00 1.31
CA ALA A 82 20.89 7.94 2.30
C ALA A 82 19.51 7.98 2.97
N GLU A 83 18.86 9.15 3.00
CA GLU A 83 17.49 9.27 3.50
C GLU A 83 16.49 8.81 2.44
N LEU A 84 16.63 9.24 1.17
CA LEU A 84 15.79 8.72 0.08
C LEU A 84 15.88 7.19 -0.06
N GLU A 85 17.07 6.62 0.15
CA GLU A 85 17.29 5.18 0.08
C GLU A 85 16.41 4.40 1.06
N LYS A 86 16.19 4.92 2.28
CA LYS A 86 15.35 4.28 3.31
C LYS A 86 13.86 4.26 2.95
N HIS A 87 13.45 5.15 2.04
CA HIS A 87 12.06 5.30 1.60
C HIS A 87 11.74 4.55 0.31
N ARG A 88 12.75 3.84 -0.21
CA ARG A 88 12.61 2.92 -1.33
C ARG A 88 12.28 1.53 -0.82
N ALA A 89 11.49 0.78 -1.59
CA ALA A 89 11.27 -0.63 -1.32
C ALA A 89 12.55 -1.44 -1.55
N ALA A 90 12.79 -2.42 -0.69
CA ALA A 90 13.93 -3.32 -0.86
C ALA A 90 13.84 -4.04 -2.22
N ARG A 91 14.98 -4.49 -2.76
CA ARG A 91 15.05 -5.19 -4.07
C ARG A 91 14.03 -6.32 -4.16
N THR A 92 13.78 -6.92 -3.04
CA THR A 92 13.00 -8.12 -2.91
C THR A 92 11.57 -7.84 -2.42
N GLU A 93 11.20 -6.60 -2.13
CA GLU A 93 9.90 -6.36 -1.52
C GLU A 93 8.75 -6.41 -2.54
N PRO A 94 7.70 -7.23 -2.35
CA PRO A 94 6.59 -7.29 -3.27
C PRO A 94 5.60 -6.17 -2.98
N LEU A 95 5.57 -5.19 -3.88
CA LEU A 95 4.59 -4.12 -3.84
C LEU A 95 3.36 -4.45 -4.69
N VAL A 96 2.24 -3.80 -4.37
CA VAL A 96 1.13 -3.61 -5.33
C VAL A 96 1.68 -3.03 -6.64
N ARG A 97 0.97 -3.27 -7.74
CA ARG A 97 1.19 -2.51 -8.98
C ARG A 97 1.03 -1.01 -8.70
N VAL A 98 1.85 -0.18 -9.34
CA VAL A 98 1.87 1.29 -9.12
C VAL A 98 0.47 1.92 -9.14
N LYS A 99 -0.38 1.55 -10.11
CA LYS A 99 -1.75 2.09 -10.25
C LYS A 99 -2.72 1.66 -9.14
N GLU A 100 -2.36 0.64 -8.38
CA GLU A 100 -3.16 0.06 -7.29
C GLU A 100 -2.64 0.50 -5.91
N ARG A 101 -1.58 1.33 -5.85
CA ARG A 101 -1.00 1.88 -4.60
C ARG A 101 -1.81 3.03 -4.02
N ASN A 102 -3.08 2.78 -3.77
CA ASN A 102 -4.03 3.75 -3.26
C ASN A 102 -4.55 3.41 -1.85
N ALA A 103 -3.90 2.47 -1.18
CA ALA A 103 -4.17 2.16 0.22
C ALA A 103 -3.79 3.34 1.11
N TYR A 104 -4.63 3.67 2.10
CA TYR A 104 -4.29 4.68 3.10
C TYR A 104 -4.95 4.41 4.46
N CYS A 105 -4.37 4.98 5.52
CA CYS A 105 -4.98 5.03 6.84
C CYS A 105 -5.62 6.42 7.06
N PRO A 106 -6.95 6.51 7.23
CA PRO A 106 -7.62 7.77 7.53
C PRO A 106 -7.16 8.44 8.82
N ILE A 107 -6.82 7.64 9.86
CA ILE A 107 -6.34 8.17 11.13
C ILE A 107 -4.95 8.79 10.96
N CYS A 108 -4.02 8.12 10.28
CA CYS A 108 -2.72 8.71 9.94
C CYS A 108 -2.88 10.02 9.16
N PHE A 109 -3.75 10.07 8.16
CA PHE A 109 -3.97 11.29 7.39
C PHE A 109 -4.51 12.44 8.27
N HIS A 110 -5.41 12.13 9.20
CA HIS A 110 -5.92 13.11 10.13
C HIS A 110 -4.84 13.60 11.10
N GLU A 111 -3.99 12.72 11.62
CA GLU A 111 -2.85 13.07 12.48
C GLU A 111 -1.81 13.90 11.73
N ASP A 112 -1.46 13.51 10.49
CA ASP A 112 -0.54 14.23 9.63
C ASP A 112 -1.04 15.68 9.44
N ALA A 113 -2.31 15.84 9.05
CA ALA A 113 -2.93 17.15 8.87
C ALA A 113 -3.04 17.96 10.17
N SER A 114 -3.39 17.31 11.28
CA SER A 114 -3.49 17.97 12.59
C SER A 114 -2.14 18.46 13.10
N ALA A 115 -1.05 17.79 12.72
CA ALA A 115 0.32 18.20 12.98
C ALA A 115 0.84 19.26 11.98
N GLY A 116 -0.01 19.77 11.08
CA GLY A 116 0.37 20.77 10.08
C GLY A 116 1.12 20.20 8.88
N TYR A 117 1.20 18.88 8.73
CA TYR A 117 1.80 18.23 7.58
C TYR A 117 0.76 17.96 6.49
N THR A 118 1.16 18.07 5.22
CA THR A 118 0.34 17.53 4.12
C THR A 118 0.28 16.01 4.24
N PRO A 119 -0.90 15.38 4.31
CA PRO A 119 -1.00 13.92 4.39
C PRO A 119 -0.25 13.24 3.24
N TYR A 120 0.33 12.07 3.53
CA TYR A 120 1.21 11.38 2.59
C TYR A 120 1.03 9.87 2.63
N PHE A 121 1.27 9.22 1.50
CA PHE A 121 1.15 7.76 1.38
C PHE A 121 2.43 7.10 1.88
N ARG A 122 2.27 6.20 2.84
CA ARG A 122 3.37 5.43 3.41
C ARG A 122 3.71 4.25 2.50
N LEU A 123 5.00 3.95 2.36
CA LEU A 123 5.50 2.83 1.55
C LEU A 123 4.90 1.49 2.01
N ASP A 124 4.78 1.30 3.32
CA ASP A 124 4.23 0.09 3.93
C ASP A 124 2.83 -0.25 3.40
N TRP A 125 2.01 0.76 3.09
CA TRP A 125 0.66 0.54 2.55
C TRP A 125 0.66 -0.04 1.14
N ALA A 126 1.79 0.05 0.42
CA ALA A 126 1.97 -0.59 -0.88
C ALA A 126 2.37 -2.08 -0.78
N ARG A 127 2.73 -2.59 0.41
CA ARG A 127 3.15 -4.00 0.55
C ARG A 127 2.01 -4.97 0.26
N ILE A 128 2.32 -6.11 -0.37
CA ILE A 128 1.29 -7.06 -0.82
C ILE A 128 0.52 -7.75 0.30
N PHE A 129 1.10 -7.92 1.48
CA PHE A 129 0.45 -8.60 2.59
C PHE A 129 -0.09 -7.67 3.65
N LEU A 130 0.23 -6.37 3.57
CA LEU A 130 -0.27 -5.43 4.56
C LEU A 130 -1.68 -4.95 4.18
N THR A 131 -2.66 -5.29 5.02
CA THR A 131 -4.04 -4.85 4.86
C THR A 131 -4.52 -3.97 6.01
N HIS A 132 -3.72 -3.79 7.06
CA HIS A 132 -4.01 -2.89 8.17
C HIS A 132 -2.91 -1.84 8.37
N CYS A 133 -3.26 -0.72 8.99
CA CYS A 133 -2.29 0.25 9.44
C CYS A 133 -1.51 -0.31 10.62
N ARG A 134 -0.18 -0.36 10.54
CA ARG A 134 0.68 -0.84 11.64
C ARG A 134 0.66 0.08 12.86
N ILE A 135 0.38 1.37 12.64
CA ILE A 135 0.32 2.38 13.70
C ILE A 135 -1.01 2.25 14.46
N HIS A 136 -2.14 2.27 13.74
CA HIS A 136 -3.47 2.34 14.38
C HIS A 136 -4.21 1.00 14.48
N GLY A 137 -3.70 -0.05 13.86
CA GLY A 137 -4.35 -1.36 13.85
C GLY A 137 -5.68 -1.42 13.10
N CYS A 138 -6.07 -0.36 12.38
CA CYS A 138 -7.30 -0.33 11.60
C CYS A 138 -7.09 -0.85 10.17
N PRO A 139 -8.14 -1.31 9.48
CA PRO A 139 -8.09 -1.61 8.06
C PRO A 139 -7.51 -0.44 7.24
N LEU A 140 -6.69 -0.72 6.23
CA LEU A 140 -6.38 0.24 5.17
C LEU A 140 -7.62 0.45 4.28
N PHE A 141 -7.85 1.70 3.90
CA PHE A 141 -8.95 2.15 3.05
C PHE A 141 -8.42 2.46 1.64
N ARG A 142 -9.33 2.58 0.68
CA ARG A 142 -8.98 2.90 -0.72
C ARG A 142 -9.15 4.40 -0.97
N TRP A 143 -8.07 5.07 -1.31
CA TRP A 143 -8.10 6.43 -1.81
C TRP A 143 -8.71 6.46 -3.22
N SER A 144 -9.77 7.23 -3.40
CA SER A 144 -10.52 7.29 -4.67
C SER A 144 -10.01 8.37 -5.63
N GLN A 145 -9.33 9.39 -5.13
CA GLN A 145 -8.87 10.52 -5.93
C GLN A 145 -7.53 10.19 -6.60
N ILE A 146 -7.58 9.47 -7.72
CA ILE A 146 -6.40 9.05 -8.50
C ILE A 146 -6.58 9.45 -9.96
N SER A 147 -5.53 10.04 -10.55
CA SER A 147 -5.45 10.33 -11.98
C SER A 147 -5.26 9.06 -12.82
N ALA A 148 -5.51 9.14 -14.13
CA ALA A 148 -5.34 8.01 -15.06
C ALA A 148 -3.90 7.44 -15.10
N ASP A 149 -2.90 8.26 -14.77
CA ASP A 149 -1.49 7.87 -14.67
C ASP A 149 -1.11 7.28 -13.29
N GLY A 150 -2.07 7.13 -12.38
CA GLY A 150 -1.85 6.63 -11.02
C GLY A 150 -1.38 7.69 -10.02
N THR A 151 -1.39 8.98 -10.38
CA THR A 151 -1.10 10.10 -9.46
C THR A 151 -2.19 10.21 -8.41
N ARG A 152 -1.84 10.18 -7.13
CA ARG A 152 -2.80 10.35 -6.04
C ARG A 152 -3.03 11.84 -5.79
N ARG A 153 -4.27 12.29 -5.98
CA ARG A 153 -4.64 13.69 -5.81
C ARG A 153 -5.12 13.93 -4.39
N LEU A 154 -4.48 14.85 -3.70
CA LEU A 154 -4.83 15.33 -2.37
C LEU A 154 -5.63 16.64 -2.51
N PRO A 155 -6.60 16.91 -1.62
CA PRO A 155 -7.24 18.22 -1.51
C PRO A 155 -6.22 19.36 -1.46
N HIS A 156 -6.41 20.39 -2.29
CA HIS A 156 -5.52 21.55 -2.35
C HIS A 156 -5.35 22.24 -0.98
N LYS A 157 -6.41 22.25 -0.16
CA LYS A 157 -6.39 22.79 1.20
C LYS A 157 -5.31 22.17 2.10
N TRP A 158 -4.95 20.89 1.90
CA TRP A 158 -3.86 20.24 2.67
C TRP A 158 -2.46 20.76 2.34
N PHE A 159 -2.27 21.45 1.21
CA PHE A 159 -1.00 22.08 0.86
C PHE A 159 -0.88 23.52 1.39
N MET A 160 -2.00 24.15 1.75
CA MET A 160 -2.03 25.54 2.20
C MET A 160 -1.77 25.70 3.71
N GLY A 161 -1.58 24.59 4.45
CA GLY A 161 -1.47 24.64 5.91
C GLY A 161 -2.72 25.20 6.60
N ALA A 162 -3.86 25.21 5.91
CA ALA A 162 -5.14 25.53 6.52
C ALA A 162 -5.33 24.56 7.68
N GLY A 163 -5.59 25.08 8.88
CA GLY A 163 -5.52 24.38 10.16
C GLY A 163 -6.45 23.16 10.29
N PRO A 164 -6.88 22.79 11.51
CA PRO A 164 -7.53 21.49 11.77
C PRO A 164 -8.86 21.26 11.01
N GLU A 165 -9.37 22.27 10.31
CA GLU A 165 -10.48 22.13 9.36
C GLU A 165 -10.08 21.29 8.14
N MET A 166 -10.13 19.97 8.36
CA MET A 166 -9.93 18.97 7.32
C MET A 166 -10.90 19.21 6.16
N PRO A 167 -10.43 19.34 4.90
CA PRO A 167 -11.30 19.33 3.73
C PRO A 167 -12.26 18.15 3.78
N VAL A 168 -13.55 18.47 3.75
CA VAL A 168 -14.66 17.53 3.82
C VAL A 168 -14.79 16.79 2.49
N LEU A 169 -13.90 15.85 2.23
CA LEU A 169 -14.21 14.77 1.30
C LEU A 169 -15.21 13.86 2.03
N PRO A 170 -16.48 13.73 1.59
CA PRO A 170 -17.46 12.92 2.31
C PRO A 170 -16.99 11.48 2.55
N GLN A 171 -16.31 10.90 1.57
CA GLN A 171 -15.70 9.58 1.71
C GLN A 171 -14.63 9.52 2.80
N PHE A 172 -13.79 10.54 2.93
CA PHE A 172 -12.74 10.57 3.96
C PHE A 172 -13.35 10.60 5.36
N GLN A 173 -14.42 11.38 5.58
CA GLN A 173 -15.10 11.43 6.87
C GLN A 173 -15.68 10.06 7.25
N GLN A 174 -16.35 9.38 6.31
CA GLN A 174 -16.85 8.03 6.51
C GLN A 174 -15.70 7.06 6.83
N ASP A 175 -14.64 7.06 6.03
CA ASP A 175 -13.46 6.21 6.22
C ASP A 175 -12.82 6.47 7.60
N PHE A 176 -12.73 7.73 8.03
CA PHE A 176 -12.18 8.12 9.33
C PHE A 176 -13.03 7.61 10.51
N HIS A 177 -14.35 7.77 10.45
CA HIS A 177 -15.24 7.22 11.47
C HIS A 177 -15.15 5.70 11.56
N LEU A 178 -15.09 5.01 10.42
CA LEU A 178 -14.93 3.55 10.37
C LEU A 178 -13.56 3.14 10.95
N ALA A 179 -12.48 3.79 10.53
CA ALA A 179 -11.12 3.52 11.00
C ALA A 179 -11.01 3.68 12.51
N ARG A 180 -11.56 4.76 13.08
CA ARG A 180 -11.62 4.96 14.54
C ARG A 180 -12.38 3.83 15.23
N GLY A 181 -13.50 3.40 14.65
CA GLY A 181 -14.25 2.25 15.16
C GLY A 181 -13.35 1.03 15.34
N TYR A 182 -12.55 0.67 14.34
CA TYR A 182 -11.60 -0.44 14.43
C TYR A 182 -10.46 -0.19 15.42
N ALA A 183 -9.84 1.00 15.38
CA ALA A 183 -8.69 1.31 16.23
C ALA A 183 -9.02 1.29 17.73
N TYR A 184 -10.22 1.76 18.10
CA TYR A 184 -10.67 1.82 19.50
C TYR A 184 -11.44 0.56 19.95
N GLY A 185 -11.45 -0.51 19.14
CA GLY A 185 -12.13 -1.76 19.48
C GLY A 185 -13.67 -1.67 19.53
N ILE A 186 -14.26 -0.57 19.04
CA ILE A 186 -15.71 -0.39 18.86
C ILE A 186 -16.19 -1.28 17.70
N ARG A 187 -15.30 -1.50 16.73
CA ARG A 187 -15.50 -2.42 15.61
C ARG A 187 -14.38 -3.45 15.57
N PRO A 188 -14.70 -4.66 15.11
CA PRO A 188 -16.06 -5.15 14.85
C PRO A 188 -16.84 -5.39 16.16
N LYS A 189 -18.18 -5.27 16.14
CA LYS A 189 -19.02 -5.37 17.34
C LYS A 189 -19.12 -6.81 17.88
N LYS A 190 -19.09 -7.80 16.99
CA LYS A 190 -19.12 -9.23 17.32
C LYS A 190 -17.71 -9.68 17.77
N LEU A 191 -17.63 -10.41 18.89
CA LEU A 191 -16.38 -10.81 19.53
C LEU A 191 -15.52 -11.70 18.60
N GLU A 192 -16.19 -12.57 17.85
CA GLU A 192 -15.59 -13.53 16.93
C GLU A 192 -14.92 -12.81 15.76
N VAL A 193 -15.59 -11.80 15.22
CA VAL A 193 -15.04 -10.96 14.14
C VAL A 193 -13.83 -10.18 14.65
N ARG A 194 -13.82 -9.79 15.94
CA ARG A 194 -12.67 -9.10 16.56
C ARG A 194 -11.49 -10.06 16.71
N SER A 195 -11.73 -11.28 17.18
CA SER A 195 -10.72 -12.34 17.26
C SER A 195 -10.12 -12.66 15.89
N ALA A 196 -10.95 -12.77 14.85
CA ALA A 196 -10.51 -12.95 13.48
C ALA A 196 -9.65 -11.77 12.99
N TRP A 197 -10.07 -10.53 13.27
CA TRP A 197 -9.29 -9.33 12.93
C TRP A 197 -7.92 -9.30 13.61
N ASP A 198 -7.87 -9.57 14.91
CA ASP A 198 -6.63 -9.59 15.68
C ASP A 198 -5.69 -10.72 15.21
N THR A 199 -6.25 -11.83 14.76
CA THR A 199 -5.51 -12.94 14.16
C THR A 199 -4.91 -12.56 12.81
N VAL A 200 -5.69 -11.93 11.93
CA VAL A 200 -5.18 -11.38 10.65
C VAL A 200 -4.05 -10.40 10.90
N ARG A 201 -4.20 -9.47 11.87
CA ARG A 201 -3.15 -8.52 12.22
C ARG A 201 -1.87 -9.19 12.67
N ARG A 202 -1.96 -10.18 13.56
CA ARG A 202 -0.81 -10.96 14.06
C ARG A 202 -0.11 -11.71 12.93
N PHE A 203 -0.87 -12.32 12.02
CA PHE A 203 -0.29 -13.02 10.87
C PHE A 203 0.39 -12.06 9.90
N GLU A 204 -0.23 -10.92 9.57
CA GLU A 204 0.37 -9.93 8.68
C GLU A 204 1.65 -9.31 9.28
N ALA A 205 1.66 -9.04 10.58
CA ALA A 205 2.86 -8.59 11.29
C ALA A 205 3.97 -9.64 11.23
N TRP A 206 3.64 -10.92 11.48
CA TRP A 206 4.61 -12.01 11.37
C TRP A 206 5.15 -12.17 9.95
N LEU A 207 4.30 -12.13 8.92
CA LEU A 207 4.73 -12.15 7.51
C LEU A 207 5.68 -10.99 7.20
N TYR A 208 5.38 -9.81 7.72
CA TYR A 208 6.22 -8.63 7.54
C TYR A 208 7.61 -8.85 8.17
N ASP A 209 7.65 -9.28 9.43
CA ASP A 209 8.90 -9.47 10.18
C ASP A 209 9.77 -10.58 9.57
N LEU A 210 9.13 -11.56 8.93
CA LEU A 210 9.78 -12.64 8.17
C LEU A 210 10.34 -12.19 6.81
N GLY A 211 10.04 -10.96 6.36
CA GLY A 211 10.34 -10.54 4.99
C GLY A 211 9.52 -11.30 3.94
N ALA A 212 8.35 -11.83 4.31
CA ALA A 212 7.54 -12.62 3.40
C ALA A 212 7.16 -11.79 2.17
N GLY A 213 7.69 -12.20 1.02
CA GLY A 213 7.57 -11.43 -0.20
C GLY A 213 8.79 -11.37 -1.09
N GLU A 214 9.95 -11.66 -0.51
CA GLU A 214 11.25 -11.58 -1.18
C GLU A 214 11.45 -12.59 -2.35
N PRO A 215 11.57 -12.16 -3.64
CA PRO A 215 11.87 -12.99 -4.80
C PRO A 215 13.12 -13.86 -4.63
N ASN A 216 14.15 -13.35 -3.97
CA ASN A 216 15.45 -14.02 -3.84
C ASN A 216 15.56 -14.85 -2.56
N TYR A 217 14.52 -14.93 -1.74
CA TYR A 217 14.56 -15.71 -0.50
C TYR A 217 14.77 -17.21 -0.73
N ARG A 218 14.41 -17.72 -1.92
CA ARG A 218 14.71 -19.12 -2.30
C ARG A 218 16.21 -19.40 -2.45
N GLU A 219 17.06 -18.38 -2.60
CA GLU A 219 18.47 -18.54 -2.93
C GLU A 219 19.42 -18.39 -1.73
N THR A 220 19.02 -17.70 -0.65
CA THR A 220 19.96 -17.36 0.44
C THR A 220 20.22 -18.51 1.41
N ASP A 221 19.25 -19.41 1.64
CA ASP A 221 19.34 -20.35 2.78
C ASP A 221 19.35 -21.84 2.39
N GLY A 222 19.24 -22.18 1.10
CA GLY A 222 19.14 -23.60 0.67
C GLY A 222 17.87 -24.33 1.14
N ARG A 223 16.95 -23.65 1.85
CA ARG A 223 15.70 -24.18 2.42
C ARG A 223 14.47 -23.78 1.60
N GLY A 224 14.55 -23.76 0.28
CA GLY A 224 13.51 -23.22 -0.62
C GLY A 224 12.08 -23.82 -0.49
N HIS A 225 11.92 -24.96 0.19
CA HIS A 225 10.62 -25.57 0.53
C HIS A 225 10.08 -25.21 1.92
N SER A 226 10.88 -24.63 2.81
CA SER A 226 10.52 -24.39 4.22
C SER A 226 9.54 -23.22 4.40
N LEU A 227 9.75 -22.08 3.74
CA LEU A 227 8.96 -20.88 4.04
C LEU A 227 7.51 -20.95 3.56
N GLU A 228 7.24 -21.51 2.38
CA GLU A 228 5.86 -21.71 1.93
C GLU A 228 5.12 -22.63 2.89
N TRP A 229 5.80 -23.68 3.36
CA TRP A 229 5.28 -24.56 4.40
C TRP A 229 5.12 -23.84 5.74
N GLU A 230 6.08 -23.02 6.19
CA GLU A 230 6.02 -22.24 7.43
C GLU A 230 4.91 -21.18 7.39
N VAL A 231 4.74 -20.48 6.26
CA VAL A 231 3.67 -19.50 6.04
C VAL A 231 2.32 -20.20 6.08
N MET A 232 2.20 -21.35 5.41
CA MET A 232 0.96 -22.13 5.42
C MET A 232 0.70 -22.75 6.80
N HIS A 233 1.72 -23.29 7.46
CA HIS A 233 1.62 -23.86 8.80
C HIS A 233 1.22 -22.81 9.82
N ARG A 234 1.87 -21.64 9.79
CA ARG A 234 1.55 -20.53 10.69
C ARG A 234 0.17 -19.95 10.42
N ALA A 235 -0.24 -19.85 9.15
CA ALA A 235 -1.61 -19.49 8.82
C ALA A 235 -2.60 -20.52 9.39
N ALA A 236 -2.31 -21.81 9.29
CA ALA A 236 -3.14 -22.88 9.83
C ALA A 236 -3.21 -22.85 11.37
N GLU A 237 -2.09 -22.64 12.06
CA GLU A 237 -2.03 -22.49 13.52
C GLU A 237 -2.91 -21.32 13.99
N LEU A 238 -2.71 -20.14 13.40
CA LEU A 238 -3.45 -18.94 13.76
C LEU A 238 -4.94 -19.07 13.46
N THR A 239 -5.30 -19.79 12.39
CA THR A 239 -6.71 -20.05 12.06
C THR A 239 -7.34 -21.05 13.03
N ARG A 240 -6.61 -22.08 13.46
CA ARG A 240 -7.09 -23.07 14.44
C ARG A 240 -7.49 -22.43 15.76
N ASP A 241 -6.78 -21.40 16.20
CA ASP A 241 -7.13 -20.63 17.40
C ASP A 241 -8.43 -19.83 17.24
N VAL A 242 -8.79 -19.45 16.01
CA VAL A 242 -10.05 -18.76 15.70
C VAL A 242 -11.22 -19.75 15.59
N ILE A 243 -11.01 -20.91 14.94
CA ILE A 243 -12.06 -21.93 14.69
C ILE A 243 -12.49 -22.66 15.97
N LYS A 244 -11.63 -22.75 16.99
CA LYS A 244 -12.04 -23.30 18.30
C LYS A 244 -13.10 -22.44 19.01
N SER A 245 -13.45 -21.26 18.49
CA SER A 245 -14.70 -20.58 18.87
C SER A 245 -15.85 -21.25 18.11
N GLU A 246 -16.87 -21.74 18.81
CA GLU A 246 -18.02 -22.54 18.32
C GLU A 246 -18.95 -21.79 17.34
N TYR A 247 -18.45 -20.84 16.55
CA TYR A 247 -19.24 -19.97 15.71
C TYR A 247 -19.43 -20.55 14.29
N PRO A 248 -20.67 -20.63 13.78
CA PRO A 248 -20.95 -20.99 12.39
C PRO A 248 -20.54 -19.83 11.47
N TRP A 249 -19.27 -19.83 11.09
CA TRP A 249 -18.61 -18.76 10.33
C TRP A 249 -19.19 -18.56 8.91
N GLU A 250 -19.90 -19.54 8.37
CA GLU A 250 -20.60 -19.47 7.09
C GLU A 250 -21.73 -18.41 7.08
N GLU A 251 -22.41 -18.22 8.22
CA GLU A 251 -23.45 -17.18 8.37
C GLU A 251 -22.85 -15.76 8.47
N ALA A 252 -21.66 -15.62 9.07
CA ALA A 252 -20.98 -14.32 9.20
C ALA A 252 -20.54 -13.74 7.85
N VAL A 253 -20.24 -14.59 6.86
CA VAL A 253 -19.91 -14.14 5.49
C VAL A 253 -21.16 -13.68 4.73
N GLY A 254 -22.30 -14.35 4.97
CA GLY A 254 -23.58 -14.00 4.38
C GLY A 254 -24.14 -12.65 4.88
N GLU A 255 -23.87 -12.29 6.14
CA GLU A 255 -24.31 -11.02 6.75
C GLU A 255 -23.41 -9.80 6.44
N MET A 256 -22.28 -9.98 5.76
CA MET A 256 -21.42 -8.85 5.38
C MET A 256 -22.11 -8.00 4.31
N SER A 257 -22.69 -6.88 4.74
CA SER A 257 -23.38 -5.90 3.88
C SER A 257 -22.53 -5.46 2.68
N SER A 258 -23.18 -4.84 1.68
CA SER A 258 -22.53 -4.21 0.52
C SER A 258 -21.42 -3.20 0.91
N GLU A 259 -21.42 -2.71 2.16
CA GLU A 259 -20.36 -1.86 2.74
C GLU A 259 -19.12 -2.67 3.15
N GLY A 260 -19.29 -3.87 3.69
CA GLY A 260 -18.21 -4.85 3.90
C GLY A 260 -17.62 -5.34 2.59
N GLN A 261 -18.46 -5.47 1.55
CA GLN A 261 -18.00 -5.73 0.19
C GLN A 261 -17.14 -4.58 -0.36
N ARG A 262 -17.38 -3.30 -0.07
CA ARG A 262 -16.46 -2.22 -0.55
C ARG A 262 -15.07 -2.27 0.12
N LEU A 263 -14.98 -2.77 1.34
CA LEU A 263 -13.73 -3.03 2.06
C LEU A 263 -13.01 -4.31 1.57
N MET A 264 -13.70 -5.17 0.82
CA MET A 264 -13.31 -6.56 0.49
C MET A 264 -13.54 -6.98 -0.98
N SER A 265 -14.05 -6.11 -1.87
CA SER A 265 -14.50 -6.50 -3.22
C SER A 265 -13.32 -6.74 -4.14
N PHE A 266 -12.89 -8.00 -4.14
CA PHE A 266 -12.29 -8.65 -5.29
C PHE A 266 -13.43 -9.28 -6.09
N ALA A 267 -13.66 -8.79 -7.31
CA ALA A 267 -14.52 -9.48 -8.25
C ALA A 267 -13.76 -10.70 -8.80
N PHE A 268 -14.11 -11.88 -8.30
CA PHE A 268 -13.59 -13.18 -8.73
C PHE A 268 -13.76 -13.47 -10.23
N ALA A 269 -14.58 -12.69 -10.94
CA ALA A 269 -14.92 -12.90 -12.35
C ALA A 269 -13.72 -12.89 -13.34
N THR A 270 -12.54 -12.41 -12.93
CA THR A 270 -11.37 -12.32 -13.83
C THR A 270 -10.26 -13.35 -13.56
N ALA A 271 -10.35 -14.12 -12.48
CA ALA A 271 -9.42 -15.23 -12.24
C ALA A 271 -9.98 -16.48 -12.96
N ARG A 272 -9.40 -16.83 -14.11
CA ARG A 272 -9.68 -18.13 -14.74
C ARG A 272 -9.48 -19.24 -13.70
N PRO A 273 -10.32 -20.30 -13.69
CA PRO A 273 -10.10 -21.47 -12.86
C PRO A 273 -8.83 -22.17 -13.37
N VAL A 274 -7.67 -21.79 -12.82
CA VAL A 274 -6.38 -22.39 -13.17
C VAL A 274 -5.98 -23.32 -12.05
N ALA A 275 -6.20 -24.63 -12.30
CA ALA A 275 -5.65 -25.81 -11.64
C ALA A 275 -5.80 -25.93 -10.11
N GLU A 276 -5.98 -27.16 -9.63
CA GLU A 276 -6.24 -27.58 -8.24
C GLU A 276 -5.19 -27.16 -7.19
N ARG A 277 -4.12 -26.44 -7.58
CA ARG A 277 -3.07 -25.94 -6.69
C ARG A 277 -2.61 -24.54 -7.13
N PRO A 278 -3.17 -23.46 -6.58
CA PRO A 278 -2.68 -22.11 -6.86
C PRO A 278 -1.23 -21.99 -6.36
N THR A 279 -0.28 -21.73 -7.26
CA THR A 279 1.11 -21.45 -6.86
C THR A 279 1.24 -20.02 -6.33
N TRP A 280 2.27 -19.76 -5.51
CA TRP A 280 2.61 -18.41 -5.05
C TRP A 280 2.75 -17.38 -6.19
N ARG A 281 3.18 -17.82 -7.38
CA ARG A 281 3.28 -17.00 -8.59
C ARG A 281 1.90 -16.64 -9.16
N ASN A 282 0.95 -17.57 -9.10
CA ASN A 282 -0.45 -17.35 -9.50
C ASN A 282 -1.16 -16.39 -8.53
N MET A 283 -0.88 -16.52 -7.23
CA MET A 283 -1.40 -15.62 -6.21
C MET A 283 -0.92 -14.17 -6.42
N ARG A 284 0.38 -13.94 -6.62
CA ARG A 284 0.94 -12.60 -6.87
C ARG A 284 0.36 -11.89 -8.10
N GLY A 285 0.01 -12.63 -9.16
CA GLY A 285 -0.58 -12.07 -10.37
C GLY A 285 -2.06 -11.69 -10.26
N ALA A 286 -2.78 -12.29 -9.30
CA ALA A 286 -4.22 -12.12 -9.11
C ALA A 286 -4.58 -11.05 -8.06
N ILE A 287 -3.69 -10.75 -7.12
CA ILE A 287 -3.93 -9.78 -6.04
C ILE A 287 -3.79 -8.35 -6.57
N ARG A 288 -4.91 -7.78 -7.01
CA ARG A 288 -4.98 -6.43 -7.62
C ARG A 288 -5.56 -5.36 -6.70
N SER A 289 -5.97 -5.72 -5.49
CA SER A 289 -6.61 -4.79 -4.54
C SER A 289 -6.42 -5.23 -3.10
N ILE A 290 -6.54 -4.28 -2.16
CA ILE A 290 -6.56 -4.53 -0.71
C ILE A 290 -7.63 -5.56 -0.34
N ALA A 291 -8.79 -5.43 -0.98
CA ALA A 291 -9.88 -6.35 -0.93
C ALA A 291 -9.49 -7.80 -1.30
N ALA A 292 -8.71 -7.99 -2.39
CA ALA A 292 -8.21 -9.28 -2.82
C ALA A 292 -7.24 -9.91 -1.80
N ARG A 293 -6.42 -9.09 -1.14
CA ARG A 293 -5.48 -9.53 -0.10
C ARG A 293 -6.23 -10.11 1.08
N ARG A 294 -7.24 -9.39 1.57
CA ARG A 294 -8.07 -9.84 2.70
C ARG A 294 -8.91 -11.06 2.35
N ALA A 295 -9.49 -11.13 1.15
CA ALA A 295 -10.23 -12.30 0.69
C ALA A 295 -9.31 -13.53 0.49
N MET A 296 -8.07 -13.34 0.04
CA MET A 296 -7.09 -14.41 -0.08
C MET A 296 -6.66 -14.92 1.29
N MET A 297 -6.36 -14.02 2.23
CA MET A 297 -6.09 -14.37 3.62
C MET A 297 -7.22 -15.19 4.23
N TYR A 298 -8.46 -14.74 4.00
CA TYR A 298 -9.69 -15.42 4.39
C TYR A 298 -9.86 -16.81 3.74
N ARG A 299 -9.47 -16.96 2.47
CA ARG A 299 -9.58 -18.23 1.75
C ARG A 299 -8.44 -19.21 2.09
N LEU A 300 -7.25 -18.71 2.41
CA LEU A 300 -6.15 -19.52 2.92
C LEU A 300 -6.50 -20.11 4.30
N SER A 301 -7.21 -19.37 5.14
CA SER A 301 -7.79 -19.94 6.36
C SER A 301 -8.82 -21.04 6.07
N MET A 302 -9.69 -20.88 5.06
CA MET A 302 -10.73 -21.86 4.71
C MET A 302 -10.23 -23.13 3.99
N LEU A 303 -9.23 -23.04 3.12
CA LEU A 303 -8.74 -24.20 2.37
C LEU A 303 -7.93 -25.17 3.24
N MET A 304 -7.55 -24.74 4.45
CA MET A 304 -6.75 -25.55 5.37
C MET A 304 -7.57 -26.25 6.46
N THR A 305 -8.82 -25.84 6.69
CA THR A 305 -9.80 -26.63 7.45
C THR A 305 -10.25 -27.87 6.69
N TRP A 306 -10.46 -27.74 5.38
CA TRP A 306 -10.98 -28.82 4.54
C TRP A 306 -10.00 -29.97 4.26
N ARG A 307 -8.74 -29.87 4.69
CA ARG A 307 -7.72 -30.93 4.52
C ARG A 307 -7.48 -31.78 5.77
N HIS A 308 -8.15 -31.45 6.87
CA HIS A 308 -8.06 -32.18 8.13
C HIS A 308 -9.37 -32.88 8.52
N GLU A 309 -10.35 -32.87 7.62
CA GLU A 309 -11.47 -33.82 7.54
C GLU A 309 -11.15 -34.88 6.48
#